data_AF-A0A261GLR0-F1
#
_entry.id   AF-A0A261GLR0-F1
#
_cell.length_a   1.000
_cell.length_b   1.000
_cell.length_c   1.000
_cell.angle_alpha   90.00
_cell.angle_beta   90.00
_cell.angle_gamma   90.00
#
_symmetry.space_group_name_H-M   'P 1'
#
loop_
_entity.id
_entity.type
_entity.pdbx_description
1 polymer ?
#
loop_
_entity_poly.entity_id
_entity_poly.type
_entity_poly.pdbx_seq_one_letter_code
_entity_poly.pdbx_strand_id
1 'polypeptide(L)'
;MMGAVTATHLNVRSQPNTNSRILGEIASGTLVEVVGQKSGWFEIQYQGRPAFVYGDYIQLDNDIPRQIGVVTASLLNVRSRPAVSAEVIGTLGSGTVVPVVSSQSGWLEIPFHGSLGYCSASYIELHRQGQRRQGVVSASLLNVRSNPTSEAPVLGQLRRQAEITVESTLGAWHEISFNNSRGYVAAQYIKLLPEKEVTPSIPIAANELDEALSSDAVTAPVGGDQRFSPANQLPVSGSAEERKVASTWNKYGGLLAQLSDTEGVDEACSVAVLCVESSGEGFDPDNQNRMVIRFENHKFWKYWGKTDPARYRQHFTYDANQVWKGHQWRKSPGDHWQIFHGIQKAEWEVLEFARSIDNDAALMSISMGGPQIMGFNYEALGFRSVQEMYNAFSADMGAQITGMFDFMSAAMIRYLQVLNFVGFAGLYNGSGQKDIYGRRIKNFYDAFKRIS
;
A
#
# COMPACT_ATOMS: atom_id res chain seq x y z
N MET A 1 -6.30 -20.99 -0.04
CA MET A 1 -7.59 -20.44 0.47
C MET A 1 -7.57 -20.58 1.98
N MET A 2 -8.06 -19.63 2.77
CA MET A 2 -8.03 -19.77 4.23
C MET A 2 -9.37 -20.32 4.74
N GLY A 3 -9.35 -21.06 5.84
CA GLY A 3 -10.58 -21.54 6.49
C GLY A 3 -10.47 -21.60 8.00
N ALA A 4 -11.58 -21.33 8.69
CA ALA A 4 -11.69 -21.38 10.13
C ALA A 4 -12.17 -22.76 10.59
N VAL A 5 -11.50 -23.34 11.58
CA VAL A 5 -11.93 -24.59 12.20
C VAL A 5 -13.22 -24.38 12.98
N THR A 6 -14.28 -25.12 12.66
CA THR A 6 -15.57 -25.03 13.36
C THR A 6 -15.69 -26.04 14.50
N ALA A 7 -14.95 -27.14 14.46
CA ALA A 7 -14.96 -28.17 15.51
C ALA A 7 -14.15 -27.76 16.76
N THR A 8 -14.61 -28.15 17.95
CA THR A 8 -13.90 -27.90 19.23
C THR A 8 -12.46 -28.43 19.20
N HIS A 9 -12.27 -29.64 18.66
CA HIS A 9 -10.97 -30.26 18.39
C HIS A 9 -11.00 -30.94 17.03
N LEU A 10 -10.16 -30.48 16.09
CA LEU A 10 -10.03 -31.03 14.74
C LEU A 10 -8.72 -31.79 14.59
N ASN A 11 -8.81 -33.09 14.28
CA ASN A 11 -7.64 -33.94 14.04
C ASN A 11 -6.93 -33.57 12.72
N VAL A 12 -5.63 -33.37 12.81
CA VAL A 12 -4.71 -33.23 11.66
C VAL A 12 -4.10 -34.57 11.34
N ARG A 13 -4.15 -34.99 10.08
CA ARG A 13 -3.78 -36.35 9.66
C ARG A 13 -2.73 -36.39 8.57
N SER A 14 -1.99 -37.49 8.51
CA SER A 14 -0.91 -37.68 7.54
C SER A 14 -1.38 -38.00 6.12
N GLN A 15 -2.63 -38.42 5.94
CA GLN A 15 -3.27 -38.71 4.64
C GLN A 15 -4.77 -38.32 4.70
N PRO A 16 -5.45 -38.08 3.57
CA PRO A 16 -6.85 -37.67 3.52
C PRO A 16 -7.82 -38.85 3.76
N ASN A 17 -7.70 -39.51 4.92
CA ASN A 17 -8.59 -40.58 5.38
C ASN A 17 -8.55 -40.73 6.91
N THR A 18 -9.60 -41.30 7.49
CA THR A 18 -9.81 -41.47 8.94
C THR A 18 -8.93 -42.53 9.61
N ASN A 19 -8.29 -43.41 8.83
CA ASN A 19 -7.42 -44.48 9.35
C ASN A 19 -5.94 -44.09 9.41
N SER A 20 -5.59 -42.93 8.85
CA SER A 20 -4.22 -42.44 8.81
C SER A 20 -3.77 -41.85 10.15
N ARG A 21 -2.45 -41.80 10.35
CA ARG A 21 -1.82 -41.32 11.58
C ARG A 21 -2.27 -39.88 11.89
N ILE A 22 -2.72 -39.65 13.12
CA ILE A 22 -2.97 -38.30 13.66
C ILE A 22 -1.61 -37.66 13.96
N LEU A 23 -1.38 -36.50 13.35
CA LEU A 23 -0.17 -35.68 13.51
C LEU A 23 -0.33 -34.64 14.63
N GLY A 24 -1.57 -34.28 14.95
CA GLY A 24 -1.92 -33.36 16.03
C GLY A 24 -3.38 -32.94 15.96
N GLU A 25 -3.74 -31.92 16.74
CA GLU A 25 -5.09 -31.37 16.79
C GLU A 25 -5.05 -29.85 16.65
N ILE A 26 -6.12 -29.30 16.08
CA ILE A 26 -6.34 -27.87 15.89
C ILE A 26 -7.65 -27.49 16.60
N ALA A 27 -7.62 -26.44 17.41
CA ALA A 27 -8.78 -25.98 18.17
C ALA A 27 -9.77 -25.19 17.29
N SER A 28 -11.04 -25.13 17.73
CA SER A 28 -12.07 -24.27 17.11
C SER A 28 -11.59 -22.81 16.99
N GLY A 29 -11.99 -22.14 15.91
CA GLY A 29 -11.59 -20.79 15.55
C GLY A 29 -10.19 -20.68 14.96
N THR A 30 -9.37 -21.74 14.99
CA THR A 30 -8.04 -21.70 14.36
C THR A 30 -8.19 -21.57 12.85
N LEU A 31 -7.47 -20.62 12.27
CA LEU A 31 -7.43 -20.44 10.83
C LEU A 31 -6.34 -21.34 10.23
N VAL A 32 -6.67 -22.02 9.13
CA VAL A 32 -5.75 -22.89 8.38
C VAL A 32 -5.67 -22.43 6.93
N GLU A 33 -4.45 -22.45 6.37
CA GLU A 33 -4.25 -22.28 4.94
C GLU A 33 -4.53 -23.61 4.23
N VAL A 34 -5.58 -23.63 3.43
CA VAL A 34 -5.95 -24.71 2.52
C VAL A 34 -5.19 -24.53 1.21
N VAL A 35 -4.22 -25.40 0.97
CA VAL A 35 -3.37 -25.42 -0.23
C VAL A 35 -3.89 -26.38 -1.30
N GLY A 36 -4.84 -27.25 -0.94
CA GLY A 36 -5.48 -28.18 -1.87
C GLY A 36 -6.69 -28.86 -1.25
N GLN A 37 -7.48 -29.55 -2.07
CA GLN A 37 -8.62 -30.34 -1.62
C GLN A 37 -8.59 -31.71 -2.30
N LYS A 38 -8.82 -32.77 -1.52
CA LYS A 38 -8.91 -34.14 -2.03
C LYS A 38 -9.95 -34.95 -1.26
N SER A 39 -10.97 -35.42 -1.95
CA SER A 39 -11.97 -36.36 -1.42
C SER A 39 -12.60 -35.94 -0.08
N GLY A 40 -13.01 -34.68 0.05
CA GLY A 40 -13.61 -34.14 1.28
C GLY A 40 -12.61 -33.76 2.38
N TRP A 41 -11.30 -33.82 2.10
CA TRP A 41 -10.25 -33.34 2.99
C TRP A 41 -9.58 -32.10 2.39
N PHE A 42 -9.20 -31.17 3.25
CA PHE A 42 -8.34 -30.06 2.91
C PHE A 42 -6.90 -30.38 3.26
N GLU A 43 -6.01 -30.13 2.29
CA GLU A 43 -4.56 -30.15 2.49
C GLU A 43 -4.13 -28.82 3.09
N ILE A 44 -3.36 -28.88 4.17
CA ILE A 44 -2.85 -27.74 4.92
C ILE A 44 -1.35 -27.91 5.18
N GLN A 45 -0.66 -26.83 5.52
CA GLN A 45 0.68 -26.92 6.10
C GLN A 45 0.62 -27.02 7.63
N TYR A 46 1.23 -28.07 8.18
CA TYR A 46 1.24 -28.31 9.62
C TYR A 46 2.65 -28.70 10.09
N GLN A 47 3.28 -27.83 10.90
CA GLN A 47 4.66 -28.01 11.39
C GLN A 47 5.69 -28.20 10.26
N GLY A 48 5.53 -27.45 9.16
CA GLY A 48 6.45 -27.46 8.01
C GLY A 48 6.33 -28.68 7.08
N ARG A 49 5.25 -29.46 7.19
CA ARG A 49 4.96 -30.60 6.30
C ARG A 49 3.47 -30.65 5.88
N PRO A 50 3.18 -31.11 4.65
CA PRO A 50 1.79 -31.29 4.20
C PRO A 50 1.02 -32.22 5.12
N ALA A 51 -0.22 -31.84 5.45
CA ALA A 51 -1.13 -32.61 6.29
C ALA A 51 -2.58 -32.39 5.86
N PHE A 52 -3.51 -33.18 6.40
CA PHE A 52 -4.91 -33.18 5.97
C PHE A 52 -5.87 -33.01 7.15
N VAL A 53 -6.88 -32.17 6.96
CA VAL A 53 -8.01 -31.98 7.88
C VAL A 53 -9.33 -32.23 7.15
N TYR A 54 -10.36 -32.70 7.86
CA TYR A 54 -11.64 -33.00 7.22
C TYR A 54 -12.40 -31.71 6.90
N GLY A 55 -12.83 -31.56 5.65
CA GLY A 55 -13.29 -30.28 5.10
C GLY A 55 -14.57 -29.75 5.75
N ASP A 56 -15.45 -30.63 6.23
CA ASP A 56 -16.72 -30.26 6.88
C ASP A 56 -16.52 -29.47 8.18
N TYR A 57 -15.33 -29.56 8.78
CA TYR A 57 -14.96 -28.81 9.98
C TYR A 57 -14.18 -27.54 9.67
N ILE A 58 -14.11 -27.13 8.40
CA ILE A 58 -13.42 -25.94 7.95
C ILE A 58 -14.43 -25.04 7.23
N GLN A 59 -14.78 -23.93 7.85
CA GLN A 59 -15.51 -22.86 7.21
C GLN A 59 -14.52 -22.02 6.40
N LEU A 60 -14.49 -22.21 5.09
CA LEU A 60 -13.68 -21.39 4.19
C LEU A 60 -14.14 -19.92 4.28
N ASP A 61 -13.22 -19.04 4.62
CA ASP A 61 -13.45 -17.58 4.68
C ASP A 61 -12.34 -16.90 3.85
N ASN A 62 -12.75 -16.22 2.78
CA ASN A 62 -11.84 -15.60 1.82
C ASN A 62 -11.29 -14.24 2.31
N ASP A 63 -11.68 -13.76 3.50
CA ASP A 63 -11.50 -12.35 3.91
C ASP A 63 -10.67 -12.11 5.20
N ILE A 64 -9.81 -13.04 5.63
CA ILE A 64 -8.97 -12.84 6.84
C ILE A 64 -8.01 -11.63 6.77
N PRO A 65 -7.40 -11.26 5.62
CA PRO A 65 -6.61 -10.03 5.50
C PRO A 65 -7.42 -8.74 5.70
N ARG A 66 -8.75 -8.84 5.86
CA ARG A 66 -9.67 -7.75 6.19
C ARG A 66 -10.13 -7.84 7.64
N GLN A 67 -9.37 -8.46 8.56
CA GLN A 67 -9.74 -8.48 9.98
C GLN A 67 -8.85 -7.56 10.81
N ILE A 68 -9.48 -6.88 11.77
CA ILE A 68 -8.81 -6.11 12.82
C ILE A 68 -9.08 -6.76 14.16
N GLY A 69 -8.08 -6.78 15.02
CA GLY A 69 -8.15 -7.31 16.37
C GLY A 69 -8.23 -6.19 17.39
N VAL A 70 -9.11 -6.30 18.37
CA VAL A 70 -9.19 -5.40 19.53
C VAL A 70 -8.63 -6.12 20.75
N VAL A 71 -7.58 -5.56 21.35
CA VAL A 71 -6.94 -6.15 22.53
C VAL A 71 -7.87 -6.07 23.73
N THR A 72 -8.22 -7.22 24.32
CA THR A 72 -9.13 -7.28 25.48
C THR A 72 -8.38 -7.29 26.82
N ALA A 73 -7.11 -7.73 26.83
CA ALA A 73 -6.26 -7.73 28.03
C ALA A 73 -5.80 -6.33 28.41
N SER A 74 -5.59 -6.07 29.71
CA SER A 74 -5.02 -4.81 30.21
C SER A 74 -3.65 -4.51 29.60
N LEU A 75 -2.83 -5.55 29.43
CA LEU A 75 -1.53 -5.50 28.79
C LEU A 75 -1.26 -6.84 28.09
N LEU A 76 -1.09 -6.82 26.77
CA LEU A 76 -0.85 -7.98 25.93
C LEU A 76 0.57 -7.95 25.38
N ASN A 77 1.34 -9.02 25.60
CA ASN A 77 2.69 -9.14 25.05
C ASN A 77 2.65 -9.42 23.54
N VAL A 78 3.48 -8.68 22.79
CA VAL A 78 3.81 -8.97 21.40
C VAL A 78 5.15 -9.71 21.38
N ARG A 79 5.22 -10.84 20.68
CA ARG A 79 6.39 -11.72 20.67
C ARG A 79 7.00 -11.88 19.29
N SER A 80 8.27 -12.27 19.22
CA SER A 80 9.01 -12.44 17.96
C SER A 80 8.63 -13.69 17.14
N ARG A 81 7.97 -14.67 17.76
CA ARG A 81 7.43 -15.89 17.11
C ARG A 81 6.23 -16.42 17.91
N PRO A 82 5.36 -17.27 17.32
CA PRO A 82 4.12 -17.72 17.95
C PRO A 82 4.34 -18.79 19.04
N ALA A 83 5.00 -18.40 20.13
CA ALA A 83 5.30 -19.27 21.27
C ALA A 83 5.34 -18.48 22.58
N VAL A 84 4.83 -19.07 23.67
CA VAL A 84 4.82 -18.44 25.00
C VAL A 84 6.23 -18.19 25.55
N SER A 85 7.23 -18.95 25.09
CA SER A 85 8.64 -18.81 25.44
C SER A 85 9.41 -17.86 24.51
N ALA A 86 8.79 -17.34 23.46
CA ALA A 86 9.43 -16.40 22.55
C ALA A 86 9.73 -15.06 23.22
N GLU A 87 10.75 -14.37 22.74
CA GLU A 87 11.11 -13.03 23.21
C GLU A 87 9.91 -12.07 23.09
N VAL A 88 9.67 -11.28 24.13
CA VAL A 88 8.68 -10.20 24.12
C VAL A 88 9.34 -8.99 23.48
N ILE A 89 8.84 -8.59 22.32
CA ILE A 89 9.35 -7.46 21.54
C ILE A 89 8.56 -6.16 21.80
N GLY A 90 7.47 -6.25 22.55
CA GLY A 90 6.71 -5.12 23.03
C GLY A 90 5.39 -5.51 23.68
N THR A 91 4.54 -4.53 23.94
CA THR A 91 3.23 -4.75 24.57
C THR A 91 2.16 -3.85 23.94
N LEU A 92 0.91 -4.29 24.03
CA LEU A 92 -0.28 -3.56 23.61
C LEU A 92 -1.20 -3.37 24.81
N GLY A 93 -1.75 -2.17 24.98
CA GLY A 93 -2.74 -1.91 26.04
C GLY A 93 -4.14 -2.39 25.65
N SER A 94 -5.03 -2.53 26.63
CA SER A 94 -6.46 -2.79 26.38
C SER A 94 -7.10 -1.77 25.43
N GLY A 95 -7.98 -2.25 24.55
CA GLY A 95 -8.65 -1.46 23.52
C GLY A 95 -7.77 -1.10 22.33
N THR A 96 -6.47 -1.47 22.33
CA THR A 96 -5.60 -1.27 21.17
C THR A 96 -6.13 -2.07 20.00
N VAL A 97 -6.26 -1.42 18.85
CA VAL A 97 -6.71 -2.07 17.62
C VAL A 97 -5.51 -2.37 16.73
N VAL A 98 -5.42 -3.59 16.24
CA VAL A 98 -4.30 -4.08 15.41
C VAL A 98 -4.82 -4.71 14.12
N PRO A 99 -4.19 -4.43 12.96
CA PRO A 99 -4.43 -5.24 11.76
C PRO A 99 -4.00 -6.68 12.02
N VAL A 100 -4.77 -7.64 11.51
CA VAL A 100 -4.42 -9.06 11.58
C VAL A 100 -3.91 -9.50 10.22
N VAL A 101 -2.64 -9.88 10.15
CA VAL A 101 -1.97 -10.32 8.92
C VAL A 101 -2.24 -11.80 8.68
N SER A 102 -2.07 -12.60 9.74
CA SER A 102 -2.29 -14.04 9.71
C SER A 102 -2.57 -14.57 11.11
N SER A 103 -2.87 -15.87 11.21
CA SER A 103 -3.04 -16.56 12.48
C SER A 103 -2.36 -17.92 12.40
N GLN A 104 -1.60 -18.29 13.43
CA GLN A 104 -0.94 -19.58 13.54
C GLN A 104 -0.97 -20.08 14.98
N SER A 105 -1.49 -21.30 15.21
CA SER A 105 -1.37 -22.02 16.49
C SER A 105 -1.82 -21.23 17.73
N GLY A 106 -2.93 -20.49 17.64
CA GLY A 106 -3.45 -19.67 18.74
C GLY A 106 -2.76 -18.30 18.91
N TRP A 107 -1.96 -17.90 17.92
CA TRP A 107 -1.33 -16.59 17.83
C TRP A 107 -1.83 -15.84 16.60
N LEU A 108 -2.03 -14.54 16.75
CA LEU A 108 -2.27 -13.62 15.66
C LEU A 108 -0.96 -12.93 15.31
N GLU A 109 -0.63 -12.94 14.02
CA GLU A 109 0.46 -12.17 13.45
C GLU A 109 -0.06 -10.77 13.10
N ILE A 110 0.63 -9.76 13.59
CA ILE A 110 0.26 -8.36 13.45
C ILE A 110 1.47 -7.53 13.00
N PRO A 111 1.27 -6.40 12.31
CA PRO A 111 2.34 -5.43 12.10
C PRO A 111 2.66 -4.76 13.45
N PHE A 112 3.93 -4.75 13.83
CA PHE A 112 4.40 -4.18 15.08
C PHE A 112 5.79 -3.56 14.93
N HIS A 113 5.89 -2.23 15.13
CA HIS A 113 7.12 -1.45 15.00
C HIS A 113 7.92 -1.67 13.69
N GLY A 114 7.25 -1.92 12.57
CA GLY A 114 7.89 -2.13 11.27
C GLY A 114 8.39 -3.55 11.01
N SER A 115 8.01 -4.51 11.85
CA SER A 115 8.19 -5.95 11.64
C SER A 115 6.90 -6.70 11.95
N LEU A 116 6.86 -8.02 11.78
CA LEU A 116 5.75 -8.85 12.23
C LEU A 116 5.95 -9.27 13.69
N GLY A 117 4.88 -9.20 14.47
CA GLY A 117 4.84 -9.63 15.86
C GLY A 117 3.67 -10.56 16.11
N TYR A 118 3.79 -11.43 17.11
CA TYR A 118 2.79 -12.45 17.42
C TYR A 118 2.16 -12.16 18.78
N CYS A 119 0.84 -12.02 18.80
CA CYS A 119 0.04 -11.86 20.02
C CYS A 119 -0.83 -13.09 20.23
N SER A 120 -1.13 -13.46 21.47
CA SER A 120 -2.06 -14.57 21.69
C SER A 120 -3.47 -14.17 21.27
N ALA A 121 -4.09 -14.97 20.40
CA ALA A 121 -5.45 -14.75 19.90
C ALA A 121 -6.48 -14.74 21.05
N SER A 122 -6.21 -15.43 22.15
CA SER A 122 -7.09 -15.48 23.33
C SER A 122 -7.35 -14.11 24.00
N TYR A 123 -6.51 -13.11 23.71
CA TYR A 123 -6.63 -11.75 24.24
C TYR A 123 -6.98 -10.72 23.17
N ILE A 124 -7.46 -11.18 22.01
CA ILE A 124 -7.83 -10.32 20.89
C ILE A 124 -9.22 -10.71 20.40
N GLU A 125 -10.14 -9.76 20.44
CA GLU A 125 -11.46 -9.89 19.81
C GLU A 125 -11.33 -9.51 18.33
N LEU A 126 -11.69 -10.44 17.43
CA LEU A 126 -11.59 -10.23 15.99
C LEU A 126 -12.86 -9.60 15.43
N HIS A 127 -12.70 -8.57 14.61
CA HIS A 127 -13.77 -7.94 13.86
C HIS A 127 -13.44 -7.92 12.37
N ARG A 128 -14.48 -8.07 11.54
CA ARG A 128 -14.35 -7.86 10.09
C ARG A 128 -14.26 -6.36 9.80
N GLN A 129 -13.22 -5.96 9.08
CA GLN A 129 -13.11 -4.64 8.48
C GLN A 129 -14.23 -4.54 7.43
N GLY A 130 -15.13 -3.57 7.65
CA GLY A 130 -16.30 -3.37 6.80
C GLY A 130 -15.94 -2.79 5.44
N GLN A 131 -16.91 -2.75 4.53
CA GLN A 131 -16.79 -1.92 3.34
C GLN A 131 -16.78 -0.44 3.75
N ARG A 132 -15.94 0.36 3.08
CA ARG A 132 -15.87 1.80 3.28
C ARG A 132 -17.23 2.43 3.01
N ARG A 133 -17.74 3.21 3.96
CA ARG A 133 -19.01 3.92 3.83
C ARG A 133 -18.83 5.40 4.08
N GLN A 134 -19.44 6.21 3.24
CA GLN A 134 -19.52 7.65 3.50
C GLN A 134 -20.51 7.94 4.62
N GLY A 135 -20.20 8.93 5.45
CA GLY A 135 -21.05 9.37 6.54
C GLY A 135 -20.87 10.86 6.82
N VAL A 136 -21.86 11.43 7.51
CA VAL A 136 -21.83 12.84 7.94
C VAL A 136 -22.00 12.95 9.45
N VAL A 137 -21.24 13.86 10.06
CA VAL A 137 -21.31 14.09 11.51
C VAL A 137 -22.63 14.79 11.87
N SER A 138 -23.42 14.17 12.75
CA SER A 138 -24.71 14.69 13.22
C SER A 138 -24.60 15.54 14.49
N ALA A 139 -23.53 15.38 15.28
CA ALA A 139 -23.27 16.17 16.48
C ALA A 139 -22.73 17.57 16.14
N SER A 140 -22.94 18.56 17.03
CA SER A 140 -22.37 19.91 16.85
C SER A 140 -20.85 19.89 16.79
N LEU A 141 -20.23 19.08 17.65
CA LEU A 141 -18.80 18.83 17.74
C LEU A 141 -18.60 17.40 18.22
N LEU A 142 -17.79 16.62 17.51
CA LEU A 142 -17.56 15.19 17.75
C LEU A 142 -16.06 14.93 17.95
N ASN A 143 -15.69 14.35 19.09
CA ASN A 143 -14.31 13.96 19.33
C ASN A 143 -13.90 12.77 18.45
N VAL A 144 -12.72 12.87 17.86
CA VAL A 144 -11.98 11.76 17.25
C VAL A 144 -10.97 11.27 18.27
N ARG A 145 -10.95 9.99 18.55
CA ARG A 145 -10.13 9.37 19.60
C ARG A 145 -9.14 8.37 19.02
N SER A 146 -8.08 8.08 19.77
CA SER A 146 -7.04 7.15 19.34
C SER A 146 -7.42 5.67 19.44
N ASN A 147 -8.45 5.33 20.24
CA ASN A 147 -9.01 3.98 20.38
C ASN A 147 -10.55 4.07 20.49
N PRO A 148 -11.28 2.96 20.25
CA PRO A 148 -12.76 2.92 20.29
C PRO A 148 -13.28 2.88 21.74
N THR A 149 -12.89 3.85 22.58
CA THR A 149 -13.35 3.99 23.97
C THR A 149 -13.54 5.46 24.34
N SER A 150 -14.42 5.75 25.31
CA SER A 150 -14.66 7.14 25.77
C SER A 150 -13.48 7.73 26.54
N GLU A 151 -12.60 6.89 27.07
CA GLU A 151 -11.42 7.29 27.85
C GLU A 151 -10.18 7.50 26.98
N ALA A 152 -10.21 7.05 25.72
CA ALA A 152 -9.08 7.17 24.82
C ALA A 152 -8.72 8.65 24.53
N PRO A 153 -7.42 8.99 24.44
CA PRO A 153 -6.96 10.34 24.08
C PRO A 153 -7.70 10.90 22.85
N VAL A 154 -8.11 12.17 22.96
CA VAL A 154 -8.74 12.90 21.86
C VAL A 154 -7.65 13.35 20.89
N LEU A 155 -7.69 12.84 19.66
CA LEU A 155 -6.79 13.21 18.57
C LEU A 155 -7.22 14.51 17.88
N GLY A 156 -8.52 14.81 17.92
CA GLY A 156 -9.08 16.02 17.34
C GLY A 156 -10.60 16.02 17.39
N GLN A 157 -11.23 16.93 16.65
CA GLN A 157 -12.68 17.09 16.66
C GLN A 157 -13.22 17.37 15.25
N LEU A 158 -14.39 16.83 14.96
CA LEU A 158 -15.15 17.05 13.74
C LEU A 158 -16.39 17.89 14.05
N ARG A 159 -16.71 18.84 13.17
CA ARG A 159 -17.92 19.67 13.32
C ARG A 159 -19.12 18.99 12.67
N ARG A 160 -20.32 19.42 13.04
CA ARG A 160 -21.56 19.02 12.35
C ARG A 160 -21.42 19.17 10.85
N GLN A 161 -21.97 18.20 10.11
CA GLN A 161 -21.91 18.09 8.65
C GLN A 161 -20.52 17.81 8.07
N ALA A 162 -19.49 17.60 8.89
CA ALA A 162 -18.22 17.08 8.37
C ALA A 162 -18.48 15.72 7.71
N GLU A 163 -18.01 15.58 6.47
CA GLU A 163 -18.04 14.33 5.72
C GLU A 163 -16.85 13.47 6.15
N ILE A 164 -17.09 12.18 6.32
CA ILE A 164 -16.09 11.21 6.72
C ILE A 164 -16.27 9.91 5.96
N THR A 165 -15.15 9.25 5.68
CA THR A 165 -15.15 7.83 5.29
C THR A 165 -15.06 6.99 6.55
N VAL A 166 -16.08 6.17 6.79
CA VAL A 166 -16.07 5.10 7.79
C VAL A 166 -15.40 3.89 7.18
N GLU A 167 -14.24 3.52 7.72
CA GLU A 167 -13.42 2.40 7.29
C GLU A 167 -13.93 1.07 7.88
N SER A 168 -14.41 1.11 9.13
CA SER A 168 -14.96 -0.06 9.81
C SER A 168 -15.89 0.35 10.96
N THR A 169 -16.66 -0.61 11.49
CA THR A 169 -17.50 -0.40 12.68
C THR A 169 -17.15 -1.41 13.75
N LEU A 170 -16.75 -0.91 14.92
CA LEU A 170 -16.36 -1.66 16.11
C LEU A 170 -17.35 -1.36 17.23
N GLY A 171 -18.41 -2.16 17.32
CA GLY A 171 -19.48 -1.96 18.29
C GLY A 171 -20.10 -0.55 18.16
N ALA A 172 -19.96 0.28 19.20
CA ALA A 172 -20.47 1.65 19.24
C ALA A 172 -19.55 2.70 18.58
N TRP A 173 -18.50 2.28 17.87
CA TRP A 173 -17.49 3.15 17.29
C TRP A 173 -17.33 2.92 15.79
N HIS A 174 -17.11 3.99 15.05
CA HIS A 174 -16.62 3.93 13.68
C HIS A 174 -15.13 4.25 13.64
N GLU A 175 -14.39 3.42 12.92
CA GLU A 175 -13.03 3.71 12.52
C GLU A 175 -13.06 4.64 11.30
N ILE A 176 -12.23 5.68 11.33
CA ILE A 176 -12.10 6.66 10.26
C ILE A 176 -10.61 6.95 10.01
N SER A 177 -10.30 7.44 8.81
CA SER A 177 -9.04 8.14 8.57
C SER A 177 -9.14 9.58 9.11
N PHE A 178 -8.18 10.00 9.93
CA PHE A 178 -8.12 11.32 10.53
C PHE A 178 -6.67 11.82 10.63
N ASN A 179 -6.36 12.95 9.96
CA ASN A 179 -5.03 13.55 9.92
C ASN A 179 -3.90 12.57 9.53
N ASN A 180 -4.13 11.75 8.49
CA ASN A 180 -3.19 10.72 8.02
C ASN A 180 -2.87 9.67 9.09
N SER A 181 -3.81 9.39 9.99
CA SER A 181 -3.72 8.35 11.03
C SER A 181 -5.12 7.78 11.29
N ARG A 182 -5.17 6.64 11.96
CA ARG A 182 -6.45 6.02 12.35
C ARG A 182 -7.08 6.79 13.52
N GLY A 183 -8.38 7.03 13.43
CA GLY A 183 -9.18 7.63 14.50
C GLY A 183 -10.50 6.92 14.70
N TYR A 184 -11.09 7.09 15.88
CA TYR A 184 -12.37 6.49 16.25
C TYR A 184 -13.37 7.54 16.69
N VAL A 185 -14.59 7.44 16.17
CA VAL A 185 -15.71 8.32 16.49
C VAL A 185 -16.90 7.50 16.96
N ALA A 186 -17.69 8.02 17.91
CA ALA A 186 -18.86 7.29 18.39
C ALA A 186 -19.93 7.21 17.28
N ALA A 187 -20.35 6.00 16.94
CA ALA A 187 -21.19 5.69 15.79
C ALA A 187 -22.55 6.40 15.82
N GLN A 188 -23.12 6.58 17.02
CA GLN A 188 -24.39 7.29 17.21
C GLN A 188 -24.39 8.74 16.71
N TYR A 189 -23.21 9.34 16.51
CA TYR A 189 -23.05 10.71 16.01
C TYR A 189 -22.72 10.78 14.51
N ILE A 190 -22.77 9.65 13.80
CA ILE A 190 -22.55 9.57 12.37
C ILE A 190 -23.85 9.12 11.69
N LYS A 191 -24.28 9.90 10.70
CA LYS A 191 -25.34 9.49 9.78
C LYS A 191 -24.67 8.92 8.53
N LEU A 192 -24.71 7.60 8.38
CA LEU A 192 -24.19 6.93 7.19
C LEU A 192 -25.05 7.30 5.97
N LEU A 193 -24.37 7.54 4.85
CA LEU A 193 -25.01 7.81 3.57
C LEU A 193 -25.39 6.49 2.87
N PRO A 194 -26.39 6.51 1.97
CA PRO A 194 -26.71 5.38 1.11
C PRO A 194 -25.53 5.06 0.19
N GLU A 195 -25.36 3.79 -0.15
CA GLU A 195 -24.39 3.35 -1.15
C GLU A 195 -24.76 3.94 -2.52
N LYS A 196 -23.78 4.49 -3.25
CA LYS A 196 -23.98 4.81 -4.67
C LYS A 196 -24.02 3.47 -5.42
N GLU A 197 -25.17 3.11 -5.99
CA GLU A 197 -25.28 1.95 -6.87
C GLU A 197 -24.35 2.14 -8.09
N VAL A 198 -23.30 1.33 -8.17
CA VAL A 198 -22.51 1.20 -9.39
C VAL A 198 -23.22 0.16 -10.25
N THR A 199 -23.95 0.57 -11.27
CA THR A 199 -24.49 -0.35 -12.28
C THR A 199 -23.34 -0.91 -13.11
N PRO A 200 -23.09 -2.24 -13.11
CA PRO A 200 -22.05 -2.83 -13.94
C PRO A 200 -22.56 -2.97 -15.38
N SER A 201 -21.96 -2.26 -16.32
CA SER A 201 -22.15 -2.49 -17.76
C SER A 201 -21.13 -3.52 -18.25
N ILE A 202 -21.57 -4.75 -18.52
CA ILE A 202 -20.84 -5.75 -19.31
C ILE A 202 -21.41 -5.74 -20.73
N PRO A 203 -20.57 -5.79 -21.77
CA PRO A 203 -20.93 -6.49 -23.01
C PRO A 203 -20.14 -7.81 -23.12
N ILE A 204 -20.88 -8.91 -23.22
CA ILE A 204 -20.39 -10.24 -23.58
C ILE A 204 -20.32 -10.31 -25.12
N ALA A 205 -19.22 -10.86 -25.67
CA ALA A 205 -19.28 -11.82 -26.77
C ALA A 205 -17.96 -12.60 -26.86
N ALA A 206 -18.09 -13.93 -26.94
CA ALA A 206 -17.03 -14.92 -27.09
C ALA A 206 -16.98 -15.49 -28.52
N ASN A 207 -15.86 -16.15 -28.84
CA ASN A 207 -15.49 -16.94 -30.04
C ASN A 207 -14.95 -16.10 -31.22
N GLU A 208 -13.89 -16.46 -31.95
CA GLU A 208 -13.34 -17.78 -32.37
C GLU A 208 -11.79 -17.82 -32.46
N LEU A 209 -11.25 -19.04 -32.50
CA LEU A 209 -9.85 -19.42 -32.68
C LEU A 209 -9.37 -19.31 -34.15
N ASP A 210 -8.05 -19.18 -34.26
CA ASP A 210 -7.11 -19.90 -35.17
C ASP A 210 -6.40 -19.20 -36.33
N GLU A 211 -5.18 -19.72 -36.53
CA GLU A 211 -4.24 -19.66 -37.66
C GLU A 211 -3.13 -18.60 -37.74
N ALA A 212 -2.02 -19.08 -38.31
CA ALA A 212 -0.64 -18.77 -38.01
C ALA A 212 0.11 -18.11 -39.18
N LEU A 213 1.33 -17.64 -38.88
CA LEU A 213 2.48 -17.38 -39.77
C LEU A 213 2.37 -16.25 -40.80
N SER A 214 3.24 -15.24 -40.67
CA SER A 214 4.23 -14.85 -41.70
C SER A 214 4.84 -13.48 -41.39
N SER A 215 6.13 -13.39 -41.69
CA SER A 215 7.01 -12.22 -41.70
C SER A 215 6.50 -11.07 -42.56
N ASP A 216 6.64 -9.84 -42.06
CA ASP A 216 7.59 -8.86 -42.61
C ASP A 216 7.60 -7.58 -41.75
N ALA A 217 8.76 -6.95 -41.70
CA ALA A 217 9.00 -5.71 -40.97
C ALA A 217 8.12 -4.56 -41.49
N VAL A 218 7.62 -3.73 -40.56
CA VAL A 218 7.77 -2.26 -40.52
C VAL A 218 6.70 -1.66 -39.59
N THR A 219 7.17 -0.75 -38.73
CA THR A 219 6.45 0.20 -37.83
C THR A 219 5.94 -0.30 -36.47
N ALA A 220 6.40 0.40 -35.43
CA ALA A 220 6.10 0.21 -34.03
C ALA A 220 4.61 0.49 -33.70
N PRO A 221 4.03 -0.17 -32.69
CA PRO A 221 2.92 0.38 -31.95
C PRO A 221 3.44 1.06 -30.67
N VAL A 222 3.57 2.39 -30.71
CA VAL A 222 3.43 3.23 -29.51
C VAL A 222 1.94 3.25 -29.18
N GLY A 223 1.45 2.22 -28.50
CA GLY A 223 0.08 2.15 -28.00
C GLY A 223 0.03 2.65 -26.56
N GLY A 224 -0.13 3.96 -26.38
CA GLY A 224 -0.55 4.50 -25.09
C GLY A 224 -1.90 3.91 -24.69
N ASP A 225 -2.09 3.67 -23.40
CA ASP A 225 -3.36 3.21 -22.86
C ASP A 225 -4.46 4.26 -23.12
N GLN A 226 -5.26 4.03 -24.16
CA GLN A 226 -6.34 4.95 -24.60
C GLN A 226 -7.34 5.26 -23.48
N ARG A 227 -7.36 4.47 -22.39
CA ARG A 227 -8.18 4.71 -21.19
C ARG A 227 -7.90 6.07 -20.53
N PHE A 228 -6.70 6.64 -20.69
CA PHE A 228 -6.28 7.85 -19.99
C PHE A 228 -6.01 9.04 -20.91
N SER A 229 -6.16 8.89 -22.22
CA SER A 229 -5.90 9.95 -23.19
C SER A 229 -7.00 11.02 -23.19
N PRO A 230 -6.65 12.32 -23.21
CA PRO A 230 -7.62 13.40 -23.28
C PRO A 230 -8.20 13.54 -24.69
N ALA A 231 -9.44 14.06 -24.77
CA ALA A 231 -10.10 14.34 -26.04
C ALA A 231 -9.37 15.43 -26.87
N ASN A 232 -8.78 16.42 -26.19
CA ASN A 232 -7.97 17.44 -26.83
C ASN A 232 -6.47 17.08 -26.70
N GLN A 233 -5.86 16.65 -27.79
CA GLN A 233 -4.43 16.31 -27.85
C GLN A 233 -3.60 17.55 -28.16
N LEU A 234 -2.48 17.72 -27.48
CA LEU A 234 -1.57 18.86 -27.66
C LEU A 234 -0.44 18.51 -28.64
N PRO A 235 0.00 19.45 -29.50
CA PRO A 235 1.15 19.22 -30.34
C PRO A 235 2.43 19.09 -29.50
N VAL A 236 3.20 18.02 -29.72
CA VAL A 236 4.49 17.81 -29.04
C VAL A 236 5.59 18.62 -29.74
N SER A 237 5.60 19.92 -29.52
CA SER A 237 6.56 20.87 -30.11
C SER A 237 6.95 21.97 -29.11
N GLY A 238 7.79 22.93 -29.52
CA GLY A 238 8.22 24.03 -28.65
C GLY A 238 9.44 23.70 -27.78
N SER A 239 9.53 24.33 -26.61
CA SER A 239 10.58 24.13 -25.59
C SER A 239 10.61 22.70 -25.02
N ALA A 240 11.66 22.36 -24.27
CA ALA A 240 11.76 21.05 -23.65
C ALA A 240 10.62 20.80 -22.65
N GLU A 241 10.24 21.82 -21.90
CA GLU A 241 9.12 21.80 -20.96
C GLU A 241 7.79 21.60 -21.68
N GLU A 242 7.53 22.34 -22.77
CA GLU A 242 6.30 22.22 -23.57
C GLU A 242 6.15 20.83 -24.18
N ARG A 243 7.22 20.26 -24.74
CA ARG A 243 7.18 18.89 -25.27
C ARG A 243 6.89 17.84 -24.18
N LYS A 244 7.43 18.03 -22.98
CA LYS A 244 7.21 17.11 -21.85
C LYS A 244 5.77 17.15 -21.33
N VAL A 245 5.22 18.35 -21.14
CA VAL A 245 3.83 18.48 -20.66
C VAL A 245 2.83 18.04 -21.72
N ALA A 246 3.08 18.33 -23.01
CA ALA A 246 2.27 17.83 -24.11
C ALA A 246 2.30 16.29 -24.19
N SER A 247 3.48 15.67 -24.11
CA SER A 247 3.61 14.20 -24.11
C SER A 247 2.89 13.57 -22.92
N THR A 248 3.09 14.13 -21.72
CA THR A 248 2.45 13.65 -20.48
C THR A 248 0.92 13.77 -20.56
N TRP A 249 0.43 14.90 -21.04
CA TRP A 249 -1.00 15.14 -21.25
C TRP A 249 -1.60 14.20 -22.29
N ASN A 250 -0.96 14.04 -23.44
CA ASN A 250 -1.48 13.16 -24.50
C ASN A 250 -1.61 11.70 -24.04
N LYS A 251 -0.70 11.26 -23.15
CA LYS A 251 -0.73 9.93 -22.54
C LYS A 251 -1.79 9.82 -21.42
N TYR A 252 -1.89 10.81 -20.52
CA TYR A 252 -2.58 10.63 -19.22
C TYR A 252 -3.60 11.73 -18.87
N GLY A 253 -3.78 12.72 -19.74
CA GLY A 253 -4.54 13.93 -19.50
C GLY A 253 -6.02 13.70 -19.20
N GLY A 254 -6.63 12.64 -19.73
CA GLY A 254 -8.01 12.27 -19.42
C GLY A 254 -8.18 11.91 -17.94
N LEU A 255 -7.30 11.06 -17.40
CA LEU A 255 -7.33 10.71 -15.97
C LEU A 255 -6.91 11.88 -15.08
N LEU A 256 -5.86 12.60 -15.48
CA LEU A 256 -5.38 13.78 -14.74
C LEU A 256 -6.47 14.85 -14.65
N ALA A 257 -7.19 15.13 -15.72
CA ALA A 257 -8.31 16.07 -15.72
C ALA A 257 -9.43 15.60 -14.78
N GLN A 258 -9.86 14.34 -14.90
CA GLN A 258 -10.93 13.78 -14.05
C GLN A 258 -10.60 13.90 -12.54
N LEU A 259 -9.38 13.54 -12.14
CA LEU A 259 -8.95 13.62 -10.75
C LEU A 259 -8.76 15.07 -10.29
N SER A 260 -8.25 15.95 -11.17
CA SER A 260 -8.09 17.38 -10.87
C SER A 260 -9.44 18.07 -10.68
N ASP A 261 -10.44 17.76 -11.51
CA ASP A 261 -11.81 18.26 -11.39
C ASP A 261 -12.43 17.87 -10.05
N THR A 262 -12.19 16.63 -9.59
CA THR A 262 -12.69 16.13 -8.30
C THR A 262 -12.14 16.95 -7.13
N GLU A 263 -10.89 17.38 -7.23
CA GLU A 263 -10.20 18.17 -6.19
C GLU A 263 -10.31 19.69 -6.41
N GLY A 264 -10.95 20.15 -7.49
CA GLY A 264 -11.01 21.56 -7.87
C GLY A 264 -9.64 22.19 -8.16
N VAL A 265 -8.71 21.39 -8.68
CA VAL A 265 -7.35 21.81 -9.06
C VAL A 265 -7.28 22.01 -10.58
N ASP A 266 -6.56 23.02 -11.05
CA ASP A 266 -6.26 23.17 -12.50
C ASP A 266 -5.41 21.97 -12.95
N GLU A 267 -5.85 21.23 -13.97
CA GLU A 267 -5.20 20.03 -14.46
C GLU A 267 -3.74 20.25 -14.88
N ALA A 268 -3.38 21.48 -15.28
CA ALA A 268 -2.01 21.87 -15.56
C ALA A 268 -1.09 21.71 -14.34
N CYS A 269 -1.63 21.86 -13.12
CA CYS A 269 -0.88 21.61 -11.88
C CYS A 269 -0.52 20.13 -11.77
N SER A 270 -1.49 19.23 -12.00
CA SER A 270 -1.31 17.78 -11.89
C SER A 270 -0.33 17.26 -12.95
N VAL A 271 -0.43 17.77 -14.19
CA VAL A 271 0.55 17.50 -15.25
C VAL A 271 1.94 18.00 -14.85
N ALA A 272 2.03 19.22 -14.32
CA ALA A 272 3.31 19.82 -13.92
C ALA A 272 3.98 19.05 -12.78
N VAL A 273 3.23 18.63 -11.77
CA VAL A 273 3.75 17.80 -10.66
C VAL A 273 4.34 16.50 -11.21
N LEU A 274 3.59 15.75 -12.02
CA LEU A 274 4.06 14.49 -12.60
C LEU A 274 5.31 14.67 -13.48
N CYS A 275 5.39 15.77 -14.23
CA CYS A 275 6.56 16.15 -15.01
C CYS A 275 7.80 16.48 -14.16
N VAL A 276 7.64 17.08 -12.98
CA VAL A 276 8.77 17.40 -12.09
C VAL A 276 9.40 16.15 -11.48
N GLU A 277 8.57 15.18 -11.10
CA GLU A 277 9.00 13.97 -10.40
C GLU A 277 9.74 12.98 -11.31
N SER A 278 9.19 12.68 -12.49
CA SER A 278 9.76 11.68 -13.39
C SER A 278 9.79 12.07 -14.87
N SER A 279 9.55 13.35 -15.20
CA SER A 279 9.25 13.77 -16.57
C SER A 279 8.01 13.08 -17.17
N GLY A 280 7.07 12.63 -16.33
CA GLY A 280 5.84 11.97 -16.78
C GLY A 280 5.94 10.46 -16.94
N GLU A 281 7.13 9.87 -16.81
CA GLU A 281 7.33 8.43 -17.05
C GLU A 281 7.17 7.63 -15.76
N GLY A 282 6.25 6.66 -15.75
CA GLY A 282 6.07 5.73 -14.63
C GLY A 282 6.72 4.36 -14.82
N PHE A 283 7.12 4.08 -16.05
CA PHE A 283 7.75 2.83 -16.48
C PHE A 283 8.94 3.14 -17.37
N ASP A 284 9.99 2.34 -17.24
CA ASP A 284 11.21 2.46 -18.03
C ASP A 284 11.20 1.42 -19.17
N PRO A 285 10.93 1.84 -20.42
CA PRO A 285 10.84 0.92 -21.56
C PRO A 285 12.17 0.21 -21.85
N ASP A 286 13.30 0.84 -21.51
CA ASP A 286 14.64 0.27 -21.73
C ASP A 286 15.01 -0.77 -20.67
N ASN A 287 14.20 -0.90 -19.62
CA ASN A 287 14.41 -1.80 -18.49
C ASN A 287 13.25 -2.77 -18.30
N GLN A 288 12.85 -3.45 -19.38
CA GLN A 288 11.74 -4.43 -19.40
C GLN A 288 10.39 -3.81 -19.01
N ASN A 289 10.20 -2.52 -19.30
CA ASN A 289 9.02 -1.76 -18.91
C ASN A 289 8.73 -1.84 -17.40
N ARG A 290 9.78 -1.96 -16.57
CA ARG A 290 9.65 -1.98 -15.11
C ARG A 290 9.29 -0.60 -14.59
N MET A 291 8.59 -0.56 -13.47
CA MET A 291 8.26 0.69 -12.77
C MET A 291 9.54 1.51 -12.50
N VAL A 292 9.45 2.81 -12.72
CA VAL A 292 10.52 3.76 -12.36
C VAL A 292 10.63 3.81 -10.84
N ILE A 293 11.83 3.59 -10.30
CA ILE A 293 12.08 3.60 -8.85
C ILE A 293 13.31 4.42 -8.48
N ARG A 294 13.43 4.74 -7.20
CA ARG A 294 14.68 5.20 -6.59
C ARG A 294 14.85 4.58 -5.22
N PHE A 295 15.94 3.87 -5.00
CA PHE A 295 16.24 3.19 -3.75
C PHE A 295 17.01 4.07 -2.76
N GLU A 296 16.46 4.24 -1.57
CA GLU A 296 16.99 5.12 -0.56
C GLU A 296 17.67 4.32 0.56
N ASN A 297 19.00 4.15 0.47
CA ASN A 297 19.82 3.46 1.49
C ASN A 297 19.52 3.93 2.91
N HIS A 298 19.43 5.23 3.16
CA HIS A 298 19.12 5.76 4.49
C HIS A 298 17.71 5.39 5.00
N LYS A 299 16.76 5.10 4.10
CA LYS A 299 15.45 4.53 4.46
C LYS A 299 15.58 3.04 4.74
N PHE A 300 16.37 2.31 3.96
CA PHE A 300 16.63 0.89 4.24
C PHE A 300 17.35 0.69 5.56
N TRP A 301 18.24 1.62 5.93
CA TRP A 301 18.81 1.71 7.27
C TRP A 301 17.72 1.90 8.34
N LYS A 302 16.79 2.83 8.12
CA LYS A 302 15.69 3.11 9.06
C LYS A 302 14.80 1.88 9.27
N TYR A 303 14.42 1.18 8.20
CA TYR A 303 13.43 0.10 8.26
C TYR A 303 14.03 -1.28 8.54
N TRP A 304 15.28 -1.53 8.14
CA TRP A 304 15.95 -2.80 8.39
C TRP A 304 17.36 -2.63 8.97
N GLY A 305 18.21 -1.75 8.43
CA GLY A 305 19.64 -1.73 8.80
C GLY A 305 19.96 -1.48 10.27
N LYS A 306 19.05 -0.88 11.05
CA LYS A 306 19.18 -0.76 12.51
C LYS A 306 19.07 -2.09 13.26
N THR A 307 18.38 -3.08 12.71
CA THR A 307 18.22 -4.42 13.32
C THR A 307 19.48 -5.27 13.12
N ASP A 308 20.17 -5.11 11.98
CA ASP A 308 21.48 -5.71 11.70
C ASP A 308 22.48 -4.69 11.11
N PRO A 309 23.06 -3.83 11.96
CA PRO A 309 23.99 -2.80 11.51
C PRO A 309 25.27 -3.34 10.87
N ALA A 310 25.70 -4.53 11.28
CA ALA A 310 26.93 -5.14 10.77
C ALA A 310 26.73 -5.58 9.32
N ARG A 311 25.63 -6.29 9.03
CA ARG A 311 25.30 -6.72 7.68
C ARG A 311 24.93 -5.55 6.78
N TYR A 312 24.21 -4.55 7.28
CA TYR A 312 23.92 -3.34 6.50
C TYR A 312 25.21 -2.68 5.98
N ARG A 313 26.19 -2.44 6.86
CA ARG A 313 27.46 -1.78 6.50
C ARG A 313 28.35 -2.60 5.57
N GLN A 314 28.09 -3.91 5.42
CA GLN A 314 28.78 -4.71 4.41
C GLN A 314 28.34 -4.35 3.00
N HIS A 315 27.09 -3.91 2.82
CA HIS A 315 26.45 -3.82 1.49
C HIS A 315 25.97 -2.43 1.11
N PHE A 316 25.68 -1.55 2.07
CA PHE A 316 25.06 -0.25 1.83
C PHE A 316 25.79 0.85 2.59
N THR A 317 25.88 2.02 1.97
CA THR A 317 26.40 3.24 2.61
C THR A 317 25.72 4.48 2.04
N TYR A 318 25.74 5.56 2.82
CA TYR A 318 25.24 6.89 2.46
C TYR A 318 26.00 7.95 3.27
N ASP A 319 25.90 9.22 2.88
CA ASP A 319 26.51 10.34 3.60
C ASP A 319 25.75 10.60 4.91
N ALA A 320 26.40 10.40 6.05
CA ALA A 320 25.78 10.59 7.37
C ALA A 320 25.38 12.04 7.67
N ASN A 321 26.00 13.03 7.03
CA ASN A 321 25.69 14.45 7.22
C ASN A 321 24.58 14.93 6.28
N GLN A 322 24.46 14.29 5.11
CA GLN A 322 23.40 14.56 4.13
C GLN A 322 22.80 13.24 3.68
N VAL A 323 21.90 12.69 4.49
CA VAL A 323 21.42 11.31 4.36
C VAL A 323 20.80 10.95 3.01
N TRP A 324 20.40 11.93 2.21
CA TRP A 324 19.89 11.79 0.84
C TRP A 324 20.99 11.79 -0.25
N LYS A 325 22.28 11.77 0.14
CA LYS A 325 23.44 11.79 -0.75
C LYS A 325 24.41 10.66 -0.44
N GLY A 326 25.33 10.41 -1.39
CA GLY A 326 26.41 9.44 -1.21
C GLY A 326 25.93 7.99 -1.17
N HIS A 327 24.75 7.70 -1.71
CA HIS A 327 24.20 6.35 -1.74
C HIS A 327 25.07 5.46 -2.62
N GLN A 328 25.65 4.43 -2.00
CA GLN A 328 26.43 3.42 -2.69
C GLN A 328 26.07 2.03 -2.15
N TRP A 329 26.26 1.02 -2.98
CA TRP A 329 26.03 -0.36 -2.59
C TRP A 329 27.10 -1.30 -3.16
N ARG A 330 27.11 -2.55 -2.68
CA ARG A 330 27.90 -3.65 -3.26
C ARG A 330 27.31 -5.01 -2.90
N LYS A 331 27.39 -5.96 -3.83
CA LYS A 331 26.80 -7.30 -3.67
C LYS A 331 27.58 -8.15 -2.66
N SER A 332 28.91 -8.10 -2.71
CA SER A 332 29.79 -8.81 -1.79
C SER A 332 30.63 -7.83 -0.96
N PRO A 333 31.00 -8.15 0.30
CA PRO A 333 31.83 -7.27 1.12
C PRO A 333 33.22 -6.95 0.53
N GLY A 334 33.70 -7.75 -0.41
CA GLY A 334 34.97 -7.53 -1.13
C GLY A 334 34.84 -6.70 -2.40
N ASP A 335 33.63 -6.43 -2.88
CA ASP A 335 33.41 -5.71 -4.13
C ASP A 335 33.63 -4.20 -3.94
N HIS A 336 33.88 -3.50 -5.06
CA HIS A 336 33.94 -2.05 -5.09
C HIS A 336 32.56 -1.44 -4.83
N TRP A 337 32.53 -0.30 -4.15
CA TRP A 337 31.30 0.48 -3.96
C TRP A 337 30.81 1.06 -5.28
N GLN A 338 29.53 0.87 -5.57
CA GLN A 338 28.88 1.32 -6.80
C GLN A 338 27.82 2.37 -6.49
N ILE A 339 27.83 3.46 -7.26
CA ILE A 339 26.69 4.38 -7.34
C ILE A 339 25.61 3.77 -8.21
N PHE A 340 24.34 4.04 -7.90
CA PHE A 340 23.20 3.48 -8.63
C PHE A 340 22.14 4.52 -8.99
N HIS A 341 22.15 5.69 -8.33
CA HIS A 341 21.17 6.73 -8.60
C HIS A 341 21.19 7.26 -10.02
N GLY A 342 19.98 7.38 -10.59
CA GLY A 342 19.77 7.87 -11.96
C GLY A 342 19.91 6.80 -13.03
N ILE A 343 20.19 5.55 -12.66
CA ILE A 343 20.31 4.42 -13.59
C ILE A 343 19.31 3.36 -13.15
N GLN A 344 18.15 3.27 -13.81
CA GLN A 344 17.06 2.39 -13.40
C GLN A 344 17.49 0.91 -13.29
N LYS A 345 18.31 0.41 -14.22
CA LYS A 345 18.83 -0.96 -14.10
C LYS A 345 19.61 -1.17 -12.78
N ALA A 346 20.45 -0.21 -12.39
CA ALA A 346 21.23 -0.29 -11.16
C ALA A 346 20.34 -0.11 -9.91
N GLU A 347 19.35 0.79 -9.96
CA GLU A 347 18.32 0.95 -8.90
C GLU A 347 17.60 -0.38 -8.62
N TRP A 348 17.21 -1.09 -9.70
CA TRP A 348 16.55 -2.39 -9.60
C TRP A 348 17.47 -3.49 -9.08
N GLU A 349 18.75 -3.51 -9.46
CA GLU A 349 19.74 -4.45 -8.90
C GLU A 349 19.90 -4.28 -7.39
N VAL A 350 19.96 -3.03 -6.90
CA VAL A 350 20.03 -2.74 -5.45
C VAL A 350 18.74 -3.18 -4.76
N LEU A 351 17.58 -2.88 -5.35
CA LEU A 351 16.28 -3.26 -4.81
C LEU A 351 16.15 -4.79 -4.71
N GLU A 352 16.46 -5.54 -5.77
CA GLU A 352 16.39 -7.00 -5.77
C GLU A 352 17.30 -7.62 -4.71
N PHE A 353 18.50 -7.07 -4.56
CA PHE A 353 19.41 -7.47 -3.49
C PHE A 353 18.84 -7.16 -2.10
N ALA A 354 18.33 -5.94 -1.88
CA ALA A 354 17.72 -5.55 -0.61
C ALA A 354 16.47 -6.40 -0.27
N ARG A 355 15.65 -6.75 -1.27
CA ARG A 355 14.47 -7.62 -1.09
C ARG A 355 14.84 -9.04 -0.69
N SER A 356 16.02 -9.52 -1.08
CA SER A 356 16.55 -10.81 -0.60
C SER A 356 16.96 -10.80 0.87
N ILE A 357 17.16 -9.61 1.45
CA ILE A 357 17.47 -9.41 2.86
C ILE A 357 16.18 -9.22 3.66
N ASP A 358 15.37 -8.25 3.26
CA ASP A 358 14.07 -7.92 3.85
C ASP A 358 13.19 -7.25 2.79
N ASN A 359 12.18 -7.99 2.32
CA ASN A 359 11.33 -7.55 1.22
C ASN A 359 10.56 -6.26 1.55
N ASP A 360 9.90 -6.21 2.70
CA ASP A 360 9.01 -5.10 3.03
C ASP A 360 9.82 -3.84 3.36
N ALA A 361 10.93 -3.98 4.09
CA ALA A 361 11.83 -2.85 4.34
C ALA A 361 12.44 -2.30 3.05
N ALA A 362 12.79 -3.17 2.09
CA ALA A 362 13.30 -2.74 0.80
C ALA A 362 12.24 -1.97 0.00
N LEU A 363 11.01 -2.46 -0.04
CA LEU A 363 9.90 -1.78 -0.73
C LEU A 363 9.49 -0.48 -0.01
N MET A 364 9.55 -0.41 1.32
CA MET A 364 9.37 0.85 2.05
C MET A 364 10.47 1.88 1.75
N SER A 365 11.59 1.43 1.21
CA SER A 365 12.79 2.24 0.96
C SER A 365 12.93 2.69 -0.49
N ILE A 366 11.91 2.50 -1.33
CA ILE A 366 11.91 3.05 -2.69
C ILE A 366 10.85 4.13 -2.86
N SER A 367 11.14 5.16 -3.66
CA SER A 367 10.08 5.91 -4.35
C SER A 367 9.59 5.10 -5.54
N MET A 368 8.28 5.15 -5.81
CA MET A 368 7.62 4.29 -6.79
C MET A 368 6.91 5.12 -7.85
N GLY A 369 7.13 4.73 -9.11
CA GLY A 369 6.38 5.21 -10.26
C GLY A 369 6.66 6.66 -10.65
N GLY A 370 5.84 7.16 -11.57
CA GLY A 370 5.95 8.53 -12.08
C GLY A 370 5.83 9.61 -11.00
N PRO A 371 4.90 9.47 -10.05
CA PRO A 371 4.77 10.43 -8.94
C PRO A 371 5.86 10.33 -7.87
N GLN A 372 6.74 9.32 -7.92
CA GLN A 372 7.84 9.13 -6.97
C GLN A 372 7.40 9.06 -5.49
N ILE A 373 6.27 8.40 -5.21
CA ILE A 373 5.77 8.27 -3.83
C ILE A 373 6.56 7.18 -3.12
N MET A 374 7.05 7.49 -1.91
CA MET A 374 7.78 6.53 -1.09
C MET A 374 6.87 5.38 -0.62
N GLY A 375 7.37 4.15 -0.72
CA GLY A 375 6.63 2.93 -0.34
C GLY A 375 6.16 2.93 1.11
N PHE A 376 6.87 3.58 2.03
CA PHE A 376 6.42 3.70 3.43
C PHE A 376 5.12 4.48 3.61
N ASN A 377 4.60 5.14 2.57
CA ASN A 377 3.29 5.81 2.60
C ASN A 377 2.13 4.88 2.25
N TYR A 378 2.35 3.57 2.02
CA TYR A 378 1.31 2.64 1.57
C TYR A 378 0.01 2.73 2.36
N GLU A 379 0.09 2.83 3.70
CA GLU A 379 -1.09 2.93 4.57
C GLU A 379 -1.82 4.26 4.39
N ALA A 380 -1.09 5.36 4.17
CA ALA A 380 -1.68 6.67 3.92
C ALA A 380 -2.44 6.71 2.58
N LEU A 381 -2.01 5.91 1.60
CA LEU A 381 -2.68 5.72 0.31
C LEU A 381 -3.78 4.62 0.39
N GLY A 382 -4.03 4.05 1.57
CA GLY A 382 -5.07 3.05 1.76
C GLY A 382 -4.74 1.63 1.31
N PHE A 383 -3.48 1.33 1.02
CA PHE A 383 -3.01 -0.04 0.77
C PHE A 383 -2.79 -0.79 2.09
N ARG A 384 -2.98 -2.12 2.08
CA ARG A 384 -2.84 -2.98 3.27
C ARG A 384 -1.39 -3.30 3.59
N SER A 385 -0.53 -3.27 2.58
CA SER A 385 0.90 -3.49 2.73
C SER A 385 1.66 -2.73 1.65
N VAL A 386 2.95 -2.52 1.89
CA VAL A 386 3.85 -1.97 0.88
C VAL A 386 3.97 -2.86 -0.35
N GLN A 387 3.79 -4.18 -0.20
CA GLN A 387 3.73 -5.12 -1.31
C GLN A 387 2.50 -4.91 -2.19
N GLU A 388 1.34 -4.58 -1.59
CA GLU A 388 0.13 -4.28 -2.34
C GLU A 388 0.28 -2.97 -3.13
N MET A 389 0.80 -1.91 -2.49
CA MET A 389 1.14 -0.66 -3.18
C MET A 389 2.11 -0.90 -4.34
N TYR A 390 3.20 -1.64 -4.07
CA TYR A 390 4.20 -1.98 -5.09
C TYR A 390 3.58 -2.76 -6.25
N ASN A 391 2.73 -3.75 -5.98
CA ASN A 391 2.07 -4.53 -7.02
C ASN A 391 1.12 -3.68 -7.87
N ALA A 392 0.32 -2.82 -7.23
CA ALA A 392 -0.59 -1.91 -7.93
C ALA A 392 0.18 -0.94 -8.83
N PHE A 393 1.21 -0.30 -8.30
CA PHE A 393 2.00 0.68 -9.05
C PHE A 393 2.86 0.01 -10.13
N SER A 394 3.33 -1.22 -9.91
CA SER A 394 4.08 -1.98 -10.93
C SER A 394 3.21 -2.48 -12.07
N ALA A 395 1.89 -2.58 -11.87
CA ALA A 395 0.96 -3.11 -12.86
C ALA A 395 0.37 -2.03 -13.77
N ASP A 396 0.11 -0.82 -13.24
CA ASP A 396 -0.75 0.14 -13.94
C ASP A 396 -0.36 1.61 -13.65
N MET A 397 -0.24 2.42 -14.71
CA MET A 397 0.05 3.85 -14.60
C MET A 397 -1.12 4.63 -13.98
N GLY A 398 -2.36 4.19 -14.22
CA GLY A 398 -3.54 4.78 -13.60
C GLY A 398 -3.53 4.60 -12.08
N ALA A 399 -3.05 3.46 -11.57
CA ALA A 399 -2.83 3.25 -10.14
C ALA A 399 -1.76 4.18 -9.57
N GLN A 400 -0.66 4.42 -10.30
CA GLN A 400 0.35 5.40 -9.90
C GLN A 400 -0.24 6.81 -9.82
N ILE A 401 -0.95 7.25 -10.87
CA ILE A 401 -1.57 8.58 -10.94
C ILE A 401 -2.65 8.75 -9.87
N THR A 402 -3.52 7.76 -9.66
CA THR A 402 -4.53 7.79 -8.60
C THR A 402 -3.86 7.91 -7.23
N GLY A 403 -2.82 7.11 -6.99
CA GLY A 403 -2.03 7.17 -5.76
C GLY A 403 -1.35 8.53 -5.54
N MET A 404 -1.01 9.27 -6.59
CA MET A 404 -0.53 10.66 -6.48
C MET A 404 -1.57 11.56 -5.82
N PHE A 405 -2.84 11.47 -6.24
CA PHE A 405 -3.92 12.25 -5.65
C PHE A 405 -4.25 11.77 -4.23
N ASP A 406 -4.29 10.45 -4.00
CA ASP A 406 -4.51 9.89 -2.66
C ASP A 406 -3.44 10.31 -1.65
N PHE A 407 -2.21 10.52 -2.11
CA PHE A 407 -1.11 11.02 -1.28
C PHE A 407 -1.24 12.51 -0.94
N MET A 408 -1.92 13.31 -1.77
CA MET A 408 -2.06 14.74 -1.55
C MET A 408 -3.04 15.04 -0.41
N SER A 409 -2.50 15.44 0.74
CA SER A 409 -3.32 15.99 1.83
C SER A 409 -4.14 17.21 1.38
N ALA A 410 -5.23 17.52 2.09
CA ALA A 410 -6.05 18.72 1.83
C ALA A 410 -5.24 20.03 1.80
N ALA A 411 -4.14 20.12 2.57
CA ALA A 411 -3.25 21.28 2.53
C ALA A 411 -2.44 21.37 1.23
N MET A 412 -1.99 20.23 0.72
CA MET A 412 -1.32 20.14 -0.59
C MET A 412 -2.28 20.52 -1.72
N ILE A 413 -3.50 19.95 -1.71
CA ILE A 413 -4.56 20.31 -2.66
C ILE A 413 -4.84 21.81 -2.61
N ARG A 414 -5.03 22.39 -1.43
CA ARG A 414 -5.23 23.85 -1.29
C ARG A 414 -4.08 24.67 -1.87
N TYR A 415 -2.83 24.23 -1.71
CA TYR A 415 -1.70 24.94 -2.32
C TYR A 415 -1.73 24.89 -3.85
N LEU A 416 -2.13 23.78 -4.45
CA LEU A 416 -2.34 23.71 -5.90
C LEU A 416 -3.50 24.58 -6.36
N GLN A 417 -4.63 24.58 -5.64
CA GLN A 417 -5.80 25.42 -5.94
C GLN A 417 -5.47 26.92 -5.99
N VAL A 418 -4.55 27.38 -5.14
CA VAL A 418 -4.10 28.79 -5.10
C VAL A 418 -2.76 29.03 -5.80
N LEU A 419 -2.29 28.06 -6.60
CA LEU A 419 -1.04 28.10 -7.38
C LEU A 419 0.22 28.41 -6.54
N ASN A 420 0.21 28.03 -5.26
CA ASN A 420 1.35 28.15 -4.36
C ASN A 420 2.25 26.91 -4.46
N PHE A 421 2.99 26.82 -5.56
CA PHE A 421 3.85 25.68 -5.85
C PHE A 421 4.99 25.47 -4.86
N VAL A 422 5.51 26.54 -4.23
CA VAL A 422 6.54 26.43 -3.18
C VAL A 422 5.95 25.83 -1.90
N GLY A 423 4.73 26.23 -1.53
CA GLY A 423 3.99 25.63 -0.43
C GLY A 423 3.73 24.15 -0.66
N PHE A 424 3.24 23.81 -1.86
CA PHE A 424 3.01 22.42 -2.28
C PHE A 424 4.31 21.58 -2.20
N ALA A 425 5.38 22.04 -2.84
CA ALA A 425 6.66 21.34 -2.88
C ALA A 425 7.26 21.12 -1.47
N GLY A 426 7.02 22.05 -0.54
CA GLY A 426 7.45 21.92 0.85
C GLY A 426 6.79 20.74 1.58
N LEU A 427 5.58 20.36 1.20
CA LEU A 427 4.86 19.20 1.76
C LEU A 427 5.11 17.93 0.95
N TYR A 428 5.15 18.03 -0.38
CA TYR A 428 5.31 16.89 -1.28
C TYR A 428 6.76 16.36 -1.32
N ASN A 429 7.74 17.25 -1.53
CA ASN A 429 9.17 16.90 -1.64
C ASN A 429 9.96 17.16 -0.35
N GLY A 430 9.36 17.88 0.60
CA GLY A 430 10.00 18.31 1.85
C GLY A 430 10.60 19.72 1.79
N SER A 431 10.85 20.28 2.97
CA SER A 431 11.20 21.71 3.13
C SER A 431 12.58 22.10 2.59
N GLY A 432 13.52 21.16 2.50
CA GLY A 432 14.93 21.43 2.17
C GLY A 432 15.18 21.93 0.74
N GLN A 433 14.28 21.62 -0.21
CA GLN A 433 14.42 21.99 -1.63
C GLN A 433 13.15 22.61 -2.23
N LYS A 434 12.20 23.03 -1.38
CA LYS A 434 10.87 23.48 -1.78
C LYS A 434 10.88 24.62 -2.81
N ASP A 435 11.84 25.53 -2.75
CA ASP A 435 11.94 26.65 -3.70
C ASP A 435 12.39 26.19 -5.10
N ILE A 436 13.26 25.17 -5.15
CA ILE A 436 13.71 24.57 -6.41
C ILE A 436 12.58 23.79 -7.05
N TYR A 437 11.95 22.89 -6.28
CA TYR A 437 10.83 22.08 -6.78
C TYR A 437 9.63 22.94 -7.14
N GLY A 438 9.24 23.89 -6.29
CA GLY A 438 8.15 24.82 -6.57
C GLY A 438 8.37 25.64 -7.84
N ARG A 439 9.60 26.10 -8.10
CA ARG A 439 9.95 26.77 -9.36
C ARG A 439 9.84 25.83 -10.57
N ARG A 440 10.30 24.58 -10.45
CA ARG A 440 10.19 23.59 -11.53
C ARG A 440 8.73 23.29 -11.84
N ILE A 441 7.88 23.13 -10.82
CA ILE A 441 6.43 22.91 -11.00
C ILE A 441 5.83 24.12 -11.72
N LYS A 442 6.14 25.34 -11.27
CA LYS A 442 5.68 26.56 -11.94
C LYS A 442 6.08 26.60 -13.42
N ASN A 443 7.32 26.26 -13.74
CA ASN A 443 7.81 26.30 -15.14
C ASN A 443 7.03 25.33 -16.04
N PHE A 444 6.74 24.12 -15.57
CA PHE A 444 5.92 23.16 -16.31
C PHE A 444 4.46 23.58 -16.39
N TYR A 445 3.90 24.14 -15.30
CA TYR A 445 2.56 24.71 -15.31
C TYR A 445 2.45 25.81 -16.37
N ASP A 446 3.34 26.81 -16.34
CA ASP A 446 3.36 27.90 -17.32
C ASP A 446 3.57 27.38 -18.75
N ALA A 447 4.37 26.33 -18.93
CA ALA A 447 4.56 25.68 -20.23
C ALA A 447 3.27 25.04 -20.74
N PHE A 448 2.54 24.33 -19.89
CA PHE A 448 1.25 23.74 -20.25
C PHE A 448 0.24 24.82 -20.62
N LYS A 449 0.09 25.87 -19.80
CA LYS A 449 -0.87 26.97 -20.07
C LYS A 449 -0.58 27.74 -21.37
N ARG A 450 0.64 27.71 -21.89
CA ARG A 450 0.98 28.34 -23.19
C ARG A 450 0.49 27.55 -24.39
N ILE A 451 0.34 26.23 -24.25
CA ILE A 451 0.08 25.32 -25.38
C ILE A 451 -1.29 24.65 -25.32
N SER A 452 -2.00 24.74 -24.18
CA SER A 452 -3.30 24.11 -23.91
C SER A 452 -4.50 24.97 -24.27
#